data_AF-A0A3Q3QMZ9-F1
#
_entry.id   AF-A0A3Q3QMZ9-F1
#
_cell.length_a   1.000
_cell.length_b   1.000
_cell.length_c   1.000
_cell.angle_alpha   90.00
_cell.angle_beta   90.00
_cell.angle_gamma   90.00
#
_symmetry.space_group_name_H-M   'P 1'
#
loop_
_entity.id
_entity.type
_entity.pdbx_description
1 polymer ?
#
loop_
_entity_poly.entity_id
_entity_poly.type
_entity_poly.pdbx_seq_one_letter_code
_entity_poly.pdbx_strand_id
1 'polypeptide(L)'
;MVLHGIEKVDFPKRIGKRPEDLIRRLCKVNPVERLGNKKNGITDIKKHKWFQGFNWDGLRCHKLPSPLRREVRQSLFPKNEQEQTVPLYIYGENISLIR
;
A
#
# COMPACT_ATOMS: atom_id res chain seq x y z
N MET A 1 -23.88 4.60 6.12
CA MET A 1 -22.71 4.33 7.01
C MET A 1 -21.49 5.16 6.66
N VAL A 2 -21.04 5.27 5.40
CA VAL A 2 -19.80 5.99 5.04
C VAL A 2 -19.90 7.52 5.22
N LEU A 3 -21.07 8.10 4.94
CA LEU A 3 -21.30 9.55 5.03
C LEU A 3 -21.13 10.15 6.44
N HIS A 4 -21.19 9.31 7.47
CA HIS A 4 -21.04 9.69 8.87
C HIS A 4 -19.57 9.91 9.28
N GLY A 5 -18.62 9.51 8.44
CA GLY A 5 -17.19 9.68 8.65
C GLY A 5 -16.56 8.62 9.56
N ILE A 6 -15.24 8.46 9.42
CA ILE A 6 -14.44 7.50 10.19
C ILE A 6 -14.41 7.82 11.70
N GLU A 7 -14.73 9.04 12.09
CA GLU A 7 -14.73 9.49 13.50
C GLU A 7 -15.80 8.78 14.33
N LYS A 8 -16.91 8.36 13.70
CA LYS A 8 -17.98 7.59 14.35
C LYS A 8 -17.74 6.07 14.35
N VAL A 9 -16.58 5.62 13.87
CA VAL A 9 -16.21 4.19 13.86
C VAL A 9 -15.40 3.87 15.10
N ASP A 10 -15.89 2.88 15.85
CA ASP A 10 -15.17 2.24 16.94
C ASP A 10 -14.25 1.15 16.39
N PHE A 11 -12.95 1.29 16.69
CA PHE A 11 -11.96 0.32 16.24
C PHE A 11 -11.90 -0.87 17.20
N PRO A 12 -11.88 -2.12 16.70
CA PRO A 12 -11.65 -3.29 17.53
C PRO A 12 -10.33 -3.21 18.30
N LYS A 13 -10.28 -3.73 19.53
CA LYS A 13 -9.10 -3.70 20.43
C LYS A 13 -7.81 -4.29 19.83
N ARG A 14 -7.92 -5.16 18.82
CA ARG A 14 -6.78 -5.71 18.08
C ARG A 14 -6.01 -4.67 17.26
N ILE A 15 -6.65 -3.53 16.95
CA ILE A 15 -6.05 -2.43 16.21
C ILE A 15 -5.42 -1.48 17.23
N GLY A 16 -4.09 -1.41 17.22
CA GLY A 16 -3.36 -0.49 18.09
C GLY A 16 -3.54 0.99 17.70
N LYS A 17 -3.09 1.89 18.57
CA LYS A 17 -3.23 3.35 18.39
C LYS A 17 -2.59 3.88 17.09
N ARG A 18 -1.42 3.34 16.70
CA ARG A 18 -0.68 3.80 15.50
C ARG A 18 -1.39 3.46 14.18
N PRO A 19 -1.84 2.21 13.92
CA PRO A 19 -2.63 1.92 12.73
C PRO A 19 -4.00 2.61 12.77
N GLU A 20 -4.64 2.73 13.94
CA GLU A 20 -5.89 3.48 14.06
C GLU A 20 -5.73 4.95 13.60
N ASP A 21 -4.73 5.66 14.13
CA ASP A 21 -4.43 7.04 13.74
C ASP A 21 -4.16 7.17 12.24
N LEU A 22 -3.43 6.22 11.66
CA LEU A 22 -3.20 6.17 10.21
C LEU A 22 -4.53 6.07 9.44
N ILE A 23 -5.39 5.12 9.81
CA ILE A 23 -6.67 4.87 9.13
C ILE A 23 -7.57 6.10 9.25
N ARG A 24 -7.69 6.71 10.44
CA ARG A 24 -8.49 7.93 10.65
C ARG A 24 -7.98 9.09 9.79
N ARG A 25 -6.67 9.26 9.64
CA ARG A 25 -6.05 10.32 8.84
C ARG A 25 -6.18 10.08 7.32
N LEU A 26 -6.16 8.82 6.87
CA LEU A 26 -6.41 8.46 5.47
C LEU A 26 -7.88 8.63 5.09
N CYS A 27 -8.79 8.26 5.99
CA CYS A 27 -10.23 8.22 5.75
C CYS A 27 -10.98 9.47 6.24
N LYS A 28 -10.32 10.65 6.21
CA LYS A 28 -11.00 11.93 6.46
C LYS A 28 -12.11 12.16 5.44
N VAL A 29 -13.24 12.69 5.91
CA VAL A 29 -14.42 12.96 5.08
C VAL A 29 -14.07 13.94 3.97
N ASN A 30 -13.44 15.06 4.34
CA ASN A 30 -12.91 16.04 3.39
C ASN A 30 -11.64 15.52 2.70
N PRO A 31 -11.62 15.37 1.36
CA PRO A 31 -10.45 14.87 0.64
C PRO A 31 -9.17 15.70 0.83
N VAL A 32 -9.29 17.02 0.99
CA VAL A 32 -8.12 17.92 1.16
C VAL A 32 -7.42 17.69 2.50
N GLU A 33 -8.14 17.16 3.49
CA GLU A 33 -7.60 16.87 4.81
C GLU A 33 -6.94 15.48 4.90
N ARG A 34 -7.18 14.61 3.91
CA ARG A 34 -6.65 13.25 3.90
C ARG A 34 -5.13 13.26 3.87
N LEU A 35 -4.54 12.42 4.70
CA LEU A 35 -3.11 12.15 4.64
C LEU A 35 -2.73 11.67 3.23
N GLY A 36 -1.71 12.29 2.62
CA GLY A 36 -1.37 12.02 1.23
C GLY A 36 -1.89 13.06 0.23
N ASN A 37 -2.90 13.86 0.58
CA ASN A 37 -3.44 14.93 -0.26
C ASN A 37 -3.08 16.35 0.25
N LYS A 38 -2.15 16.42 1.21
CA LYS A 38 -1.57 17.66 1.73
C LYS A 38 -0.35 18.07 0.92
N LYS A 39 0.26 19.20 1.28
CA LYS A 39 1.43 19.78 0.58
C LYS A 39 2.57 18.79 0.32
N ASN A 40 2.85 17.88 1.24
CA ASN A 40 3.96 16.91 1.10
C ASN A 40 3.55 15.60 0.40
N GLY A 41 2.29 15.46 0.01
CA GLY A 41 1.76 14.30 -0.68
C GLY A 41 2.04 12.98 0.04
N ILE A 42 2.48 11.97 -0.72
CA ILE A 42 2.82 10.63 -0.23
C ILE A 42 3.92 10.61 0.85
N THR A 43 4.75 11.65 0.93
CA THR A 43 5.81 11.75 1.94
C THR A 43 5.23 11.76 3.36
N ASP A 44 4.08 12.38 3.56
CA ASP A 44 3.41 12.38 4.87
C ASP A 44 2.87 11.00 5.25
N ILE A 45 2.51 10.17 4.27
CA ILE A 45 2.14 8.77 4.50
C ILE A 45 3.36 7.98 4.95
N LYS A 46 4.48 8.08 4.23
CA LYS A 46 5.72 7.35 4.54
C LYS A 46 6.29 7.70 5.92
N LYS A 47 6.14 8.96 6.34
CA LYS A 47 6.60 9.47 7.65
C LYS A 47 5.67 9.16 8.83
N HIS A 48 4.52 8.52 8.60
CA HIS A 48 3.59 8.20 9.67
C HIS A 48 4.19 7.25 10.72
N LYS A 49 3.84 7.42 12.01
CA LYS A 49 4.38 6.59 13.12
C LYS A 49 4.09 5.09 12.98
N TRP A 50 3.09 4.72 12.19
CA TRP A 50 2.80 3.32 11.87
C TRP A 50 3.93 2.68 11.05
N PHE A 51 4.57 3.45 10.18
CA PHE A 51 5.70 3.04 9.36
C PHE A 51 7.06 3.37 10.00
N GLN A 52 7.10 3.69 11.30
CA GLN A 52 8.36 3.95 11.99
C GLN A 52 9.26 2.71 11.91
N GLY A 53 10.45 2.86 11.33
CA GLY A 53 11.40 1.76 11.12
C GLY A 53 11.13 0.91 9.87
N PHE A 54 10.10 1.22 9.08
CA PHE A 54 9.83 0.51 7.83
C PHE A 54 10.86 0.90 6.75
N ASN A 55 11.52 -0.10 6.15
CA ASN A 55 12.54 0.12 5.12
C ASN A 55 11.91 0.32 3.74
N TRP A 56 11.53 1.56 3.43
CA TRP A 56 10.94 1.93 2.14
C TRP A 56 11.87 1.68 0.94
N ASP A 57 13.19 1.84 1.11
CA ASP A 57 14.16 1.60 0.05
C ASP A 57 14.33 0.11 -0.21
N GLY A 58 14.37 -0.70 0.85
CA GLY A 58 14.35 -2.16 0.75
C GLY A 58 13.09 -2.67 0.05
N LEU A 59 11.92 -2.06 0.30
CA LEU A 59 10.69 -2.36 -0.44
C LEU A 59 10.86 -2.03 -1.92
N ARG A 60 11.31 -0.82 -2.25
CA ARG A 60 11.53 -0.35 -3.63
C ARG A 60 12.51 -1.23 -4.39
N CYS A 61 13.56 -1.69 -3.74
CA CYS A 61 14.58 -2.55 -4.35
C CYS A 61 14.25 -4.05 -4.29
N HIS A 62 13.03 -4.43 -3.90
CA HIS A 62 12.57 -5.82 -3.79
C HIS A 62 13.43 -6.68 -2.83
N LYS A 63 14.05 -6.06 -1.83
CA LYS A 63 14.92 -6.72 -0.84
C LYS A 63 14.17 -7.15 0.43
N LEU A 64 12.95 -6.64 0.65
CA LEU A 64 12.16 -7.04 1.82
C LEU A 64 11.54 -8.43 1.61
N PRO A 65 11.69 -9.35 2.58
CA PRO A 65 10.99 -10.63 2.53
C PRO A 65 9.49 -10.39 2.66
N SER A 66 8.70 -11.03 1.79
CA SER A 66 7.25 -11.03 1.94
C SER A 66 6.86 -11.72 3.25
N PRO A 67 5.98 -11.15 4.08
CA PRO A 67 5.45 -11.83 5.27
C PRO A 67 4.58 -13.04 4.89
N LEU A 68 4.10 -13.10 3.66
CA LEU A 68 3.35 -14.22 3.11
C LEU A 68 4.18 -14.89 2.02
N ARG A 69 4.73 -16.07 2.31
CA ARG A 69 5.38 -16.94 1.32
C ARG A 69 4.37 -18.02 0.91
N ARG A 70 3.87 -17.93 -0.32
CA ARG A 70 3.05 -19.00 -0.91
C ARG A 70 3.96 -19.92 -1.71
N GLU A 71 3.81 -21.22 -1.50
CA GLU A 71 4.34 -22.20 -2.42
C GLU A 71 3.54 -22.12 -3.71
N VAL A 72 4.18 -21.67 -4.78
CA VAL A 72 3.58 -21.75 -6.11
C VAL A 72 3.68 -23.20 -6.54
N ARG A 73 2.60 -23.95 -6.39
CA ARG A 73 2.46 -25.23 -7.07
C ARG A 73 2.47 -24.93 -8.57
N GLN A 74 3.27 -25.69 -9.30
CA GLN A 74 3.54 -25.57 -10.73
C GLN A 74 2.29 -25.14 -11.51
N SER A 75 2.45 -24.14 -12.38
CA SER A 75 1.34 -23.40 -12.99
C SER A 75 0.33 -24.35 -13.64
N LEU A 76 -0.94 -24.24 -13.23
CA LEU A 76 -2.06 -24.75 -14.02
C LEU A 76 -2.24 -23.96 -15.33
N PHE A 77 -1.46 -22.90 -15.52
CA PHE A 77 -1.37 -22.18 -16.78
C PHE A 77 -0.41 -22.93 -17.71
N PRO A 78 -0.89 -23.47 -18.84
CA PRO A 78 -0.01 -24.03 -19.86
C PRO A 78 0.92 -22.93 -20.37
N LYS A 79 2.19 -23.27 -20.58
CA LYS A 79 3.28 -22.35 -20.97
C LYS A 79 3.12 -21.67 -22.35
N ASN A 80 1.94 -21.75 -22.98
CA ASN A 80 1.74 -21.44 -24.39
C ASN A 80 0.72 -20.33 -24.65
N GLU A 81 0.21 -19.64 -23.63
CA GLU A 81 -0.49 -18.37 -23.86
C GLU A 81 0.55 -17.26 -23.79
N GLN A 82 0.92 -16.79 -24.99
CA GLN A 82 1.70 -15.59 -25.29
C GLN A 82 1.82 -14.68 -24.06
N GLU A 83 3.06 -14.49 -23.62
CA GLU A 83 3.45 -13.63 -22.52
C GLU A 83 2.99 -12.19 -22.81
N GLN A 84 1.72 -11.91 -22.53
CA GLN A 84 1.14 -10.59 -22.73
C GLN A 84 1.59 -9.76 -21.54
N THR A 85 2.67 -9.02 -21.76
CA THR A 85 3.09 -7.93 -20.88
C THR A 85 1.92 -6.97 -20.74
N VAL A 86 1.16 -7.10 -19.65
CA VAL A 86 0.17 -6.08 -19.30
C VAL A 86 0.96 -4.82 -18.94
N PRO A 87 0.79 -3.72 -19.67
CA PRO A 87 1.53 -2.51 -19.38
C PRO A 87 1.09 -2.02 -17.99
N LEU A 88 2.04 -1.88 -17.06
CA LEU A 88 1.81 -1.15 -15.83
C LEU A 88 1.69 0.34 -16.20
N TYR A 89 0.51 0.77 -16.61
CA TYR A 89 0.18 2.20 -16.79
C TYR A 89 0.02 2.91 -15.44
N ILE A 90 1.00 2.79 -14.55
CA ILE A 90 1.05 3.60 -13.33
C ILE A 90 2.53 3.99 -13.16
N TYR A 91 2.82 5.24 -13.52
CA TYR A 91 4.13 5.90 -13.65
C TYR A 91 4.88 5.60 -14.96
N GLY A 92 4.93 6.62 -15.83
CA GLY A 92 5.62 6.61 -17.12
C GLY A 92 7.14 6.60 -17.00
N GLU A 93 7.71 5.59 -16.35
CA GLU A 93 9.10 5.21 -16.50
C GLU A 93 9.19 3.69 -16.66
N ASN A 94 9.90 3.25 -17.70
CA ASN A 94 10.15 1.84 -17.99
C ASN A 94 10.98 1.23 -16.87
N ILE A 95 10.33 0.50 -15.96
CA ILE A 95 11.04 -0.41 -15.06
C ILE A 95 10.93 -1.80 -15.67
N SER A 96 11.98 -2.21 -16.38
CA SER A 96 12.16 -3.60 -16.82
C SER A 96 12.13 -4.51 -15.61
N LEU A 97 11.09 -5.33 -15.49
CA LEU A 97 11.06 -6.39 -14.48
C LEU A 97 11.74 -7.64 -15.07
N ILE A 98 12.89 -7.94 -14.48
CA ILE A 98 13.66 -9.20 -14.51
C ILE A 98 14.63 -9.38 -15.70
N ARG A 99 15.87 -8.92 -15.50
CA ARG A 99 17.01 -9.82 -15.21
C ARG A 99 17.99 -9.13 -14.27
#